data_AF-A0A0H5R2N0-F1
#
_entry.id   AF-A0A0H5R2N0-F1
#
_cell.length_a   1.000
_cell.length_b   1.000
_cell.length_c   1.000
_cell.angle_alpha   90.00
_cell.angle_beta   90.00
_cell.angle_gamma   90.00
#
_symmetry.space_group_name_H-M   'P 1'
#
loop_
_entity.id
_entity.type
_entity.pdbx_description
1 polymer ?
#
loop_
_entity_poly.entity_id
_entity_poly.type
_entity_poly.pdbx_seq_one_letter_code
_entity_poly.pdbx_strand_id
1 'polypeptide(L)'
;MLREELEKLLASEESECQYMIVKSKKRADCWKQFGEVVAKSDLSAVRLEPDSIAVACLSCQQVYAYHHTRTGSSSLNRHICSKPESSAQQDIRSMIKSSSSNSRVTTQQKKTMTSMLALMCCTDLRPFQIVEGAGFRSAIQQALVATSAQSLDNYTRVNLPIAAQMQSVLYLILRPPVNRGIQFSNRP
;
A
#
# COMPACT_ATOMS: atom_id res chain seq x y z
N MET A 1 38.50 -4.16 3.53
CA MET A 1 38.59 -5.54 4.05
C MET A 1 37.50 -5.85 5.10
N LEU A 2 37.41 -5.16 6.25
CA LEU A 2 36.41 -5.50 7.30
C LEU A 2 34.92 -5.28 6.95
N ARG A 3 34.60 -4.43 5.98
CA ARG A 3 33.21 -4.21 5.52
C ARG A 3 32.68 -5.39 4.71
N GLU A 4 33.51 -5.97 3.85
CA GLU A 4 33.14 -7.12 3.02
C GLU A 4 32.97 -8.40 3.85
N GLU A 5 33.72 -8.54 4.94
CA GLU A 5 33.64 -9.70 5.83
C GLU A 5 32.37 -9.66 6.69
N LEU A 6 31.97 -8.47 7.14
CA LEU A 6 30.69 -8.27 7.84
C LEU A 6 29.48 -8.38 6.90
N GLU A 7 29.59 -7.85 5.68
CA GLU A 7 28.54 -8.01 4.65
C GLU A 7 28.40 -9.49 4.21
N LYS A 8 29.50 -10.26 4.18
CA LYS A 8 29.46 -11.73 3.97
C LYS A 8 28.81 -12.48 5.12
N LEU A 9 29.09 -12.11 6.37
CA LEU A 9 28.45 -12.73 7.55
C LEU A 9 26.96 -12.38 7.66
N LEU A 10 26.53 -11.24 7.10
CA LEU A 10 25.12 -10.88 6.98
C LEU A 10 24.42 -11.57 5.79
N ALA A 11 25.18 -12.06 4.79
CA ALA A 11 24.66 -12.66 3.57
C ALA A 11 24.67 -14.19 3.55
N SER A 12 25.30 -14.87 4.53
CA SER A 12 25.25 -16.32 4.65
C SER A 12 23.96 -16.78 5.33
N GLU A 13 23.02 -17.31 4.57
CA GLU A 13 21.70 -17.81 5.02
C GLU A 13 21.72 -19.17 5.74
N GLU A 14 22.88 -19.72 6.11
CA GLU A 14 22.98 -21.09 6.67
C GLU A 14 23.40 -21.18 8.15
N SER A 15 23.23 -20.11 8.92
CA SER A 15 23.22 -20.22 10.38
C SER A 15 22.30 -19.16 10.94
N GLU A 16 21.43 -19.53 11.88
CA GLU A 16 20.55 -18.62 12.62
C GLU A 16 21.37 -17.66 13.51
N CYS A 17 22.24 -16.85 12.91
CA CYS A 17 22.97 -15.80 13.59
C CYS A 17 22.04 -14.59 13.69
N GLN A 18 21.14 -14.76 14.64
CA GLN A 18 19.99 -13.95 14.97
C GLN A 18 20.56 -12.68 15.68
N TYR A 19 21.05 -11.67 14.96
CA TYR A 19 21.53 -10.43 15.61
C TYR A 19 20.40 -9.41 15.81
N MET A 20 20.50 -8.58 16.84
CA MET A 20 19.57 -7.46 17.04
C MET A 20 20.28 -6.21 17.54
N ILE A 21 19.67 -5.05 17.29
CA ILE A 21 20.17 -3.76 17.76
C ILE A 21 19.45 -3.42 19.08
N VAL A 22 20.23 -3.24 20.15
CA VAL A 22 19.72 -2.88 21.47
C VAL A 22 20.12 -1.43 21.79
N LYS A 23 19.16 -0.63 22.28
CA LYS A 23 19.44 0.75 22.71
C LYS A 23 20.44 0.72 23.86
N SER A 24 21.54 1.45 23.69
CA SER A 24 22.57 1.52 24.73
C SER A 24 22.10 2.39 25.90
N LYS A 25 22.50 2.03 27.12
CA LYS A 25 22.23 2.80 28.36
C LYS A 25 23.29 3.87 28.62
N LYS A 26 24.21 4.09 27.68
CA LYS A 26 25.33 5.04 27.80
C LYS A 26 24.84 6.49 27.73
N ARG A 27 25.54 7.39 28.43
CA ARG A 27 25.13 8.79 28.63
C ARG A 27 25.41 9.72 27.44
N ALA A 28 26.34 9.38 26.55
CA ALA A 28 26.72 10.27 25.45
C ALA A 28 25.60 10.42 24.40
N ASP A 29 25.45 11.62 23.83
CA ASP A 29 24.33 11.96 22.94
C ASP A 29 24.25 11.09 21.68
N CYS A 30 25.38 10.58 21.17
CA CYS A 30 25.40 9.65 20.05
C CYS A 30 24.53 8.41 20.30
N TRP A 31 24.41 7.94 21.55
CA TRP A 31 23.63 6.74 21.88
C TRP A 31 22.12 6.95 21.80
N LYS A 32 21.64 8.18 21.57
CA LYS A 32 20.24 8.44 21.21
C LYS A 32 19.92 7.92 19.80
N GLN A 33 20.90 7.91 18.91
CA GLN A 33 20.75 7.50 17.50
C GLN A 33 21.41 6.14 17.19
N PHE A 34 22.21 5.62 18.12
CA PHE A 34 22.99 4.39 17.94
C PHE A 34 22.68 3.36 19.02
N GLY A 35 22.63 2.09 18.61
CA GLY A 35 22.49 0.94 19.50
C GLY A 35 23.66 -0.03 19.36
N GLU A 36 23.82 -0.89 20.35
CA GLU A 36 24.80 -1.98 20.31
C GLU A 36 24.22 -3.15 19.53
N VAL A 37 25.03 -3.77 18.68
CA VAL A 37 24.65 -5.00 17.97
C VAL A 37 24.96 -6.16 18.88
N VAL A 38 23.94 -6.94 19.24
CA VAL A 38 24.07 -8.12 20.10
C VAL A 38 23.63 -9.36 19.36
N ALA A 39 24.22 -10.51 19.69
CA ALA A 39 23.67 -11.80 19.28
C ALA A 39 22.41 -12.09 20.13
N LYS A 40 21.32 -12.57 19.52
CA LYS A 40 20.06 -12.87 20.25
C LYS A 40 20.18 -14.14 21.10
N SER A 41 21.18 -14.99 20.84
CA SER A 41 21.43 -16.20 21.62
C SER A 41 21.81 -15.90 23.06
N ASP A 42 22.66 -14.90 23.29
CA ASP A 42 23.25 -14.60 24.59
C ASP A 42 23.12 -13.12 24.99
N LEU A 43 22.55 -12.27 24.12
CA LEU A 43 22.46 -10.81 24.28
C LEU A 43 23.82 -10.15 24.50
N SER A 44 24.91 -10.81 24.12
CA SER A 44 26.26 -10.26 24.21
C SER A 44 26.52 -9.32 23.05
N ALA A 45 27.15 -8.18 23.34
CA ALA A 45 27.63 -7.26 22.32
C ALA A 45 28.63 -7.98 21.40
N VAL A 46 28.39 -7.90 20.09
CA VAL A 46 29.27 -8.46 19.07
C VAL A 46 30.58 -7.69 19.12
N ARG A 47 31.67 -8.39 19.45
CA ARG A 47 33.02 -7.83 19.45
C ARG A 47 33.64 -8.02 18.09
N LEU A 48 34.12 -6.94 17.49
CA LEU A 48 34.81 -6.98 16.19
C LEU A 48 36.33 -7.08 16.36
N GLU A 49 36.85 -6.49 17.44
CA GLU A 49 38.27 -6.49 17.82
C GLU A 49 38.34 -6.59 19.36
N PRO A 50 39.49 -6.94 19.98
CA PRO A 50 39.62 -7.07 21.43
C PRO A 50 39.07 -5.88 22.23
N ASP A 51 39.16 -4.66 21.68
CA ASP A 51 38.69 -3.41 22.31
C ASP A 51 37.56 -2.70 21.53
N SER A 52 36.89 -3.40 20.60
CA SER A 52 35.83 -2.79 19.79
C SER A 52 34.55 -3.60 19.75
N ILE A 53 33.44 -2.88 19.84
CA ILE A 53 32.10 -3.45 19.75
C ILE A 53 31.43 -2.97 18.46
N ALA A 54 30.60 -3.84 17.88
CA ALA A 54 29.73 -3.47 16.78
C ALA A 54 28.57 -2.60 17.31
N VAL A 55 28.37 -1.46 16.68
CA VAL A 55 27.23 -0.56 16.95
C VAL A 55 26.54 -0.24 15.65
N ALA A 56 25.24 -0.01 15.67
CA ALA A 56 24.47 0.31 14.49
C ALA A 56 23.61 1.55 14.71
N CYS A 57 23.45 2.35 13.66
CA CYS A 57 22.47 3.44 13.68
C CYS A 57 21.05 2.86 13.75
N LEU A 58 20.21 3.39 14.63
CA LEU A 58 18.83 2.93 14.80
C LEU A 58 17.95 3.24 13.57
N SER A 59 18.25 4.31 12.82
CA SER A 59 17.44 4.76 11.68
C SER A 59 17.89 4.12 10.36
N CYS A 60 19.20 4.11 10.05
CA CYS A 60 19.69 3.51 8.80
C CYS A 60 20.20 2.07 8.91
N GLN A 61 20.42 1.57 10.13
CA GLN A 61 20.98 0.23 10.40
C GLN A 61 22.42 0.03 9.88
N GLN A 62 23.12 1.11 9.52
CA GLN A 62 24.53 1.06 9.16
C GLN A 62 25.36 0.68 10.39
N VAL A 63 26.22 -0.34 10.25
CA VAL A 63 27.09 -0.85 11.33
C VAL A 63 28.44 -0.14 11.34
N TYR A 64 28.94 0.13 12.53
CA TYR A 64 30.21 0.79 12.84
C TYR A 64 30.95 0.02 13.93
N ALA A 65 32.28 0.09 13.91
CA ALA A 65 33.11 -0.34 15.02
C ALA A 65 33.27 0.82 16.03
N TYR A 66 32.88 0.59 17.28
CA TYR A 66 33.03 1.56 18.36
C TYR A 66 34.18 1.13 19.28
N HIS A 67 35.21 1.98 19.37
CA HIS A 67 36.35 1.79 20.26
C HIS A 67 36.19 2.67 21.51
N HIS A 68 36.14 2.03 22.68
CA HIS A 68 36.01 2.73 23.95
C HIS A 68 37.23 3.60 24.30
N THR A 69 38.43 3.21 23.86
CA THR A 69 39.71 3.80 24.31
C THR A 69 40.36 4.72 23.27
N ARG A 70 40.21 4.46 21.96
CA ARG A 70 40.96 5.17 20.90
C ARG A 70 40.21 6.30 20.19
N THR A 71 38.94 6.10 19.86
CA THR A 71 38.26 6.96 18.86
C THR A 71 37.07 7.72 19.46
N GLY A 72 36.63 7.35 20.67
CA GLY A 72 35.51 7.98 21.35
C GLY A 72 34.22 7.95 20.53
N SER A 73 33.32 8.91 20.76
CA SER A 73 32.05 9.05 20.02
C SER A 73 32.17 9.84 18.72
N SER A 74 33.38 10.26 18.32
CA SER A 74 33.60 11.16 17.17
C SER A 74 33.12 10.58 15.85
N SER A 75 33.37 9.28 15.60
CA SER A 75 32.93 8.60 14.38
C SER A 75 31.40 8.48 14.31
N LEU A 76 30.74 8.30 15.46
CA LEU A 76 29.28 8.21 15.55
C LEU A 76 28.63 9.58 15.41
N ASN A 77 29.23 10.63 16.01
CA ASN A 77 28.73 12.01 15.91
C ASN A 77 28.85 12.60 14.50
N ARG A 78 29.76 12.09 13.67
CA ARG A 78 29.90 12.50 12.26
C ARG A 78 28.93 11.79 11.32
N HIS A 79 28.17 10.81 11.80
CA HIS A 79 27.18 10.11 10.99
C HIS A 79 26.01 11.04 10.65
N ILE A 80 25.74 11.19 9.36
CA ILE A 80 24.55 11.86 8.84
C ILE A 80 23.68 10.77 8.20
N CYS A 81 22.53 10.49 8.81
CA CYS A 81 21.64 9.46 8.33
C CYS A 81 20.94 9.92 7.03
N SER A 82 21.21 9.27 5.90
CA SER A 82 20.55 9.57 4.63
C SER A 82 19.08 9.14 4.60
N LYS A 83 18.63 8.33 5.56
CA LYS A 83 17.22 8.12 5.85
C LYS A 83 16.85 9.15 6.93
N PRO A 84 16.35 10.35 6.58
CA PRO A 84 15.70 11.15 7.60
C PRO A 84 14.63 10.26 8.25
N GLU A 85 14.34 10.51 9.52
CA GLU A 85 13.11 10.05 10.17
C GLU A 85 11.94 10.73 9.45
N SER A 86 11.72 10.37 8.19
CA SER A 86 10.47 10.62 7.53
C SER A 86 9.48 9.75 8.28
N SER A 87 8.49 10.41 8.85
CA SER A 87 7.17 9.90 9.24
C SER A 87 6.44 9.13 8.11
N ALA A 88 7.17 8.62 7.12
CA ALA A 88 6.73 7.90 5.93
C ALA A 88 7.17 6.43 5.90
N GLN A 89 7.82 5.89 6.95
CA GLN A 89 7.75 4.46 7.20
C GLN A 89 6.44 4.14 7.92
N GLN A 90 5.38 4.11 7.12
CA GLN A 90 4.10 3.55 7.51
C GLN A 90 4.33 2.11 7.99
N ASP A 91 4.06 1.87 9.28
CA ASP A 91 4.00 0.53 9.87
C ASP A 91 3.18 -0.37 8.92
N ILE A 92 3.59 -1.61 8.64
CA ILE A 92 2.78 -2.55 7.83
C ILE A 92 1.35 -2.66 8.39
N ARG A 93 1.17 -2.47 9.70
CA ARG A 93 -0.14 -2.35 10.36
C ARG A 93 -0.98 -1.15 9.89
N SER A 94 -0.36 -0.06 9.46
CA SER A 94 -1.06 1.10 8.87
C SER A 94 -1.52 0.86 7.43
N MET A 95 -0.85 -0.02 6.68
CA MET A 95 -1.35 -0.49 5.37
C MET A 95 -2.55 -1.44 5.52
N ILE A 96 -2.60 -2.25 6.58
CA ILE A 96 -3.72 -3.16 6.87
C ILE A 96 -4.95 -2.39 7.42
N LYS A 97 -4.77 -1.23 8.07
CA LYS A 97 -5.88 -0.39 8.53
C LYS A 97 -6.65 0.30 7.40
N SER A 98 -6.05 0.48 6.23
CA SER A 98 -6.71 1.10 5.07
C SER A 98 -7.80 0.21 4.47
N SER A 99 -7.75 -1.10 4.69
CA SER A 99 -8.75 -2.06 4.19
C SER A 99 -9.97 -2.22 5.10
N SER A 100 -9.91 -1.74 6.35
CA SER A 100 -11.03 -1.83 7.32
C SER A 100 -11.39 -0.50 7.98
N SER A 101 -10.90 0.62 7.44
CA SER A 101 -11.42 1.91 7.88
C SER A 101 -12.87 2.00 7.45
N ASN A 102 -13.78 1.92 8.42
CA ASN A 102 -15.09 2.54 8.38
C ASN A 102 -14.87 4.04 8.16
N SER A 103 -14.44 4.42 6.94
CA SER A 103 -14.33 5.80 6.52
C SER A 103 -15.75 6.32 6.48
N ARG A 104 -16.19 6.86 7.62
CA ARG A 104 -17.53 7.43 7.75
C ARG A 104 -17.62 8.53 6.70
N VAL A 105 -18.45 8.29 5.69
CA VAL A 105 -18.76 9.26 4.65
C VAL A 105 -19.14 10.57 5.34
N THR A 106 -18.38 11.62 5.06
CA THR A 106 -18.59 12.93 5.68
C THR A 106 -19.95 13.50 5.25
N THR A 107 -20.53 14.36 6.08
CA THR A 107 -21.80 15.03 5.76
C THR A 107 -21.72 15.80 4.44
N GLN A 108 -20.55 16.37 4.12
CA GLN A 108 -20.33 17.08 2.87
C GLN A 108 -20.37 16.15 1.66
N GLN A 109 -19.70 15.00 1.72
CA GLN A 109 -19.73 13.99 0.65
C GLN A 109 -21.14 13.48 0.37
N LYS A 110 -21.96 13.28 1.42
CA LYS A 110 -23.37 12.90 1.25
C LYS A 110 -24.15 13.95 0.47
N LYS A 111 -24.00 15.24 0.83
CA LYS A 111 -24.67 16.34 0.11
C LYS A 111 -24.26 16.40 -1.35
N THR A 112 -22.96 16.27 -1.63
CA THR A 112 -22.45 16.26 -3.01
C THR A 112 -23.00 15.07 -3.80
N MET A 113 -23.00 13.87 -3.22
CA MET A 113 -23.57 12.68 -3.87
C MET A 113 -25.07 12.84 -4.17
N THR A 114 -25.86 13.32 -3.21
CA THR A 114 -27.29 13.57 -3.41
C THR A 114 -27.53 14.58 -4.53
N SER A 115 -26.74 15.66 -4.58
CA SER A 115 -26.85 16.67 -5.64
C SER A 115 -26.54 16.10 -7.02
N MET A 116 -25.52 15.25 -7.15
CA MET A 116 -25.14 14.64 -8.42
C MET A 116 -26.18 13.61 -8.88
N LEU A 117 -26.71 12.80 -7.97
CA LEU A 117 -27.77 11.84 -8.28
C LEU A 117 -29.07 12.54 -8.70
N ALA A 118 -29.43 13.63 -8.03
CA ALA A 118 -30.58 14.45 -8.43
C ALA A 118 -30.36 15.06 -9.83
N LEU A 119 -29.18 15.59 -10.11
CA LEU A 119 -28.84 16.15 -11.42
C LEU A 119 -28.90 15.09 -12.54
N MET A 120 -28.41 13.88 -12.27
CA MET A 120 -28.52 12.74 -13.20
C MET A 120 -30.00 12.44 -13.51
N CYS A 121 -30.85 12.37 -12.49
CA CYS A 121 -32.29 12.11 -12.69
C CYS A 121 -32.97 13.20 -13.52
N CYS A 122 -32.61 14.48 -13.30
CA CYS A 122 -33.15 15.60 -14.06
C CYS A 122 -32.64 15.64 -15.51
N THR A 123 -31.34 15.39 -15.72
CA THR A 123 -30.72 15.44 -17.05
C THR A 123 -31.18 14.29 -17.93
N ASP A 124 -31.26 13.09 -17.36
CA ASP A 124 -31.60 11.87 -18.10
C ASP A 124 -33.10 11.53 -18.07
N LEU A 125 -33.92 12.41 -17.49
CA LEU A 125 -35.37 12.22 -17.30
C LEU A 125 -35.71 10.85 -16.68
N ARG A 126 -34.96 10.47 -15.64
CA ARG A 126 -35.14 9.18 -14.95
C ARG A 126 -35.96 9.35 -13.66
N PRO A 127 -36.81 8.37 -13.32
CA PRO A 127 -37.51 8.37 -12.04
C PRO A 127 -36.50 8.23 -10.89
N PHE A 128 -36.72 8.93 -9.76
CA PHE A 128 -35.81 8.91 -8.61
C PHE A 128 -35.57 7.48 -8.07
N GLN A 129 -36.54 6.58 -8.24
CA GLN A 129 -36.46 5.18 -7.84
C GLN A 129 -35.29 4.41 -8.51
N ILE A 130 -34.73 4.93 -9.61
CA ILE A 130 -33.56 4.32 -10.26
C ILE A 130 -32.38 4.14 -9.28
N VAL A 131 -32.22 5.06 -8.33
CA VAL A 131 -31.11 5.03 -7.36
C VAL A 131 -31.26 3.89 -6.33
N GLU A 132 -32.47 3.38 -6.14
CA GLU A 132 -32.76 2.27 -5.25
C GLU A 132 -32.53 0.90 -5.92
N GLY A 133 -32.55 0.85 -7.24
CA GLY A 133 -32.43 -0.36 -8.04
C GLY A 133 -31.12 -1.13 -7.78
N ALA A 134 -31.23 -2.45 -7.65
CA ALA A 134 -30.09 -3.33 -7.38
C ALA A 134 -28.98 -3.21 -8.45
N GLY A 135 -29.36 -3.12 -9.73
CA GLY A 135 -28.40 -2.96 -10.83
C GLY A 135 -27.60 -1.66 -10.76
N PHE A 136 -28.27 -0.54 -10.40
CA PHE A 136 -27.62 0.75 -10.22
C PHE A 136 -26.63 0.74 -9.06
N ARG A 137 -27.03 0.17 -7.91
CA ARG A 137 -26.15 0.00 -6.74
C ARG A 137 -24.91 -0.82 -7.06
N SER A 138 -25.08 -1.95 -7.77
CA SER A 138 -23.95 -2.80 -8.20
C SER A 138 -23.01 -2.08 -9.16
N ALA A 139 -23.55 -1.30 -10.10
CA ALA A 139 -22.75 -0.53 -11.05
C ALA A 139 -21.91 0.57 -10.34
N ILE A 140 -22.53 1.33 -9.43
CA ILE A 140 -21.82 2.34 -8.63
C ILE A 140 -20.76 1.69 -7.74
N GLN A 141 -21.06 0.56 -7.10
CA GLN A 141 -20.10 -0.17 -6.27
C GLN A 141 -18.86 -0.57 -7.08
N GLN A 142 -19.04 -1.10 -8.30
CA GLN A 142 -17.90 -1.44 -9.16
C GLN A 142 -17.16 -0.22 -9.70
N ALA A 143 -17.86 0.87 -10.00
CA ALA A 143 -17.21 2.12 -10.37
C ALA A 143 -16.31 2.65 -9.23
N LEU A 144 -16.78 2.60 -7.98
CA LEU A 144 -15.99 3.00 -6.81
C LEU A 144 -14.75 2.12 -6.63
N VAL A 145 -14.89 0.79 -6.74
CA VAL A 145 -13.76 -0.15 -6.68
C VAL A 145 -12.74 0.16 -7.78
N ALA A 146 -13.20 0.39 -9.02
CA ALA A 146 -12.32 0.71 -10.14
C ALA A 146 -11.58 2.05 -9.97
N THR A 147 -12.25 3.09 -9.47
CA THR A 147 -11.64 4.41 -9.24
C THR A 147 -10.64 4.42 -8.10
N SER A 148 -10.76 3.53 -7.12
CA SER A 148 -9.77 3.38 -6.04
C SER A 148 -8.41 2.86 -6.53
N ALA A 149 -8.34 2.35 -7.77
CA ALA A 149 -7.16 1.74 -8.35
C ALA A 149 -6.43 2.61 -9.41
N GLN A 150 -7.00 3.73 -9.88
CA GLN A 150 -6.44 4.48 -11.01
C GLN A 150 -6.62 6.00 -10.94
N SER A 151 -5.59 6.74 -11.36
CA SER A 151 -5.61 8.21 -11.62
C SER A 151 -6.78 8.59 -12.54
N LEU A 152 -7.39 9.77 -12.32
CA LEU A 152 -8.53 10.31 -13.09
C LEU A 152 -8.32 10.28 -14.62
N ASP A 153 -7.06 10.24 -15.09
CA ASP A 153 -6.70 10.23 -16.52
C ASP A 153 -7.20 9.00 -17.31
N ASN A 154 -7.57 7.91 -16.63
CA ASN A 154 -8.08 6.70 -17.30
C ASN A 154 -9.61 6.70 -17.52
N TYR A 155 -10.37 7.58 -16.84
CA TYR A 155 -11.84 7.50 -16.87
C TYR A 155 -12.44 7.86 -18.24
N THR A 156 -11.81 8.78 -18.98
CA THR A 156 -12.25 9.20 -20.32
C THR A 156 -11.91 8.18 -21.41
N ARG A 157 -10.88 7.34 -21.23
CA ARG A 157 -10.49 6.31 -22.21
C ARG A 157 -11.37 5.06 -22.17
N VAL A 158 -12.07 4.80 -21.07
CA VAL A 158 -12.85 3.56 -20.87
C VAL A 158 -14.35 3.74 -21.17
N ASN A 159 -14.90 4.97 -21.10
CA ASN A 159 -16.34 5.19 -21.24
C ASN A 159 -16.88 5.12 -22.68
N LEU A 160 -16.09 5.49 -23.70
CA LEU A 160 -16.53 5.44 -25.10
C LEU A 160 -16.87 4.01 -25.61
N PRO A 161 -16.09 2.95 -25.30
CA PRO A 161 -16.41 1.60 -25.78
C PRO A 161 -17.55 0.90 -25.01
N ILE A 162 -17.82 1.25 -23.74
CA ILE A 162 -18.85 0.57 -22.93
C ILE A 162 -20.26 0.92 -23.40
N ALA A 163 -20.53 2.19 -23.74
CA ALA A 163 -21.84 2.61 -24.24
C ALA A 163 -22.21 1.88 -25.55
N ALA A 164 -21.23 1.71 -26.45
CA ALA A 164 -21.41 0.97 -27.69
C ALA A 164 -21.65 -0.53 -27.45
N GLN A 165 -20.96 -1.14 -26.48
CA GLN A 165 -21.17 -2.53 -26.09
C GLN A 165 -22.54 -2.76 -25.45
N MET A 166 -22.99 -1.84 -24.59
CA MET A 166 -24.31 -1.93 -23.96
C MET A 166 -25.45 -1.81 -24.98
N GLN A 167 -25.33 -0.95 -26.00
CA GLN A 167 -26.30 -0.89 -27.10
C GLN A 167 -26.35 -2.20 -27.89
N SER A 168 -25.20 -2.84 -28.14
CA SER A 168 -25.14 -4.14 -28.81
C SER A 168 -25.79 -5.26 -28.00
N VAL A 169 -25.57 -5.29 -26.68
CA VAL A 169 -26.19 -6.28 -25.78
C VAL A 169 -27.70 -6.05 -25.64
N LEU A 170 -28.14 -4.79 -25.53
CA LEU A 170 -29.56 -4.46 -25.49
C LEU A 170 -30.29 -4.88 -26.77
N TYR A 171 -29.63 -4.71 -27.93
CA TYR A 171 -30.13 -5.16 -29.23
C TYR A 171 -30.26 -6.69 -29.32
N LEU A 172 -29.39 -7.44 -28.64
CA LEU A 172 -29.48 -8.90 -28.55
C LEU A 172 -30.59 -9.39 -27.62
N ILE A 173 -30.81 -8.68 -26.50
CA ILE A 173 -31.83 -9.06 -25.50
C ILE A 173 -33.24 -8.67 -25.98
N LEU A 174 -33.40 -7.54 -26.66
CA LEU A 174 -34.70 -7.04 -27.14
C LEU A 174 -35.07 -7.55 -28.54
N ARG A 175 -34.31 -8.48 -29.13
CA ARG A 175 -34.72 -9.09 -30.40
C ARG A 175 -36.02 -9.87 -30.17
N PRO A 176 -37.14 -9.52 -30.85
CA PRO A 176 -38.31 -10.38 -30.84
C PRO A 176 -37.90 -11.73 -31.45
N PRO A 177 -38.45 -12.86 -30.95
CA PRO A 177 -38.17 -14.16 -31.55
C PRO A 177 -38.53 -14.08 -33.03
N VAL A 178 -37.57 -14.44 -33.89
CA VAL A 178 -37.80 -14.60 -35.33
C VAL A 178 -38.89 -15.64 -35.46
N ASN A 179 -40.10 -15.18 -35.78
CA ASN A 179 -41.25 -16.01 -36.04
C ASN A 179 -40.94 -16.79 -37.32
N ARG A 180 -40.32 -17.97 -37.17
CA ARG A 180 -40.15 -18.90 -38.29
C ARG A 180 -41.55 -19.33 -38.66
N GLY A 181 -42.05 -18.75 -39.75
CA GLY A 181 -43.38 -19.01 -40.28
C GLY A 181 -43.63 -20.51 -40.31
N ILE A 182 -44.68 -20.94 -39.59
CA ILE A 182 -45.32 -22.22 -39.83
C ILE A 182 -45.89 -22.10 -41.24
N GLN A 183 -45.15 -22.61 -42.22
CA GLN A 183 -45.70 -22.87 -43.54
C GLN A 183 -46.72 -23.99 -43.36
N PHE A 184 -48.00 -23.64 -43.29
CA PHE A 184 -49.04 -24.58 -43.66
C PHE A 184 -48.88 -24.86 -45.16
N SER A 185 -48.14 -25.92 -45.47
CA SER A 185 -48.08 -26.47 -46.81
C SER A 185 -49.46 -26.99 -47.20
N ASN A 186 -50.06 -26.29 -48.15
CA ASN A 186 -51.25 -26.63 -48.94
C ASN A 186 -51.45 -28.12 -49.20
N ARG A 187 -52.71 -28.54 -49.38
CA ARG A 187 -53.20 -29.03 -50.68
C ARG A 187 -54.75 -29.19 -50.72
N PRO A 188 -55.32 -29.29 -51.94
CA PRO A 188 -56.61 -28.72 -52.35
C PRO A 188 -57.84 -29.52 -51.97
#